data_AF-A0A937PM63-F1
#
_entry.id   AF-A0A937PM63-F1
#
_cell.length_a   1.000
_cell.length_b   1.000
_cell.length_c   1.000
_cell.angle_alpha   90.00
_cell.angle_beta   90.00
_cell.angle_gamma   90.00
#
_symmetry.space_group_name_H-M   'P 1'
#
loop_
_entity.id
_entity.type
_entity.pdbx_description
1 polymer ?
#
loop_
_entity_poly.entity_id
_entity_poly.type
_entity_poly.pdbx_seq_one_letter_code
_entity_poly.pdbx_strand_id
1 'polypeptide(L)'
;MTDLPPSQPPSPGYVPARPPGAPYPPAAAPKTSGMAVASLVLGIAGICTCGLSAIVGLILGIVALRQIGRSAGTVGGRGLAIGGIAASAVGLVIGLLLGMFFVGSYLFVAHRAVLIQDEFRHYEVQEALDTTADALERYRMDVGRYPTEAEGGLDALVSRPAGVAEDVWHGPYLNEVPVDTWGNPPVYEPPDPSRRDLAAVTYHIWSTGPDGMVGTPDDVERE
;
A
#
# COMPACT_ATOMS: atom_id res chain seq x y z
N MET A 1 56.45 -2.61 -55.76
CA MET A 1 56.56 -1.15 -55.65
C MET A 1 55.60 -0.54 -56.66
N THR A 2 54.42 -0.16 -56.20
CA THR A 2 53.44 0.62 -56.97
C THR A 2 52.98 1.73 -56.03
N ASP A 3 53.70 2.85 -56.08
CA ASP A 3 53.36 4.06 -55.33
C ASP A 3 52.11 4.70 -55.96
N LEU A 4 51.04 4.83 -55.18
CA LEU A 4 49.85 5.57 -55.54
C LEU A 4 50.14 7.08 -55.44
N PRO A 5 49.74 7.91 -56.43
CA PRO A 5 49.94 9.35 -56.35
C PRO A 5 49.06 9.98 -55.26
N PRO A 6 49.52 11.09 -54.63
CA PRO A 6 48.78 11.75 -53.56
C PRO A 6 47.46 12.36 -54.07
N SER A 7 46.38 12.14 -53.33
CA SER A 7 45.06 12.71 -53.60
C SER A 7 45.08 14.24 -53.49
N GLN A 8 44.71 14.93 -54.58
CA GLN A 8 44.56 16.39 -54.57
C GLN A 8 43.36 16.83 -53.71
N PRO A 9 43.48 17.91 -52.92
CA PRO A 9 42.36 18.49 -52.19
C PRO A 9 41.30 19.06 -53.17
N PRO A 10 40.01 19.06 -52.80
CA PRO A 10 38.94 19.58 -53.66
C PRO A 10 39.17 21.06 -53.95
N SER A 11 39.16 21.43 -55.24
CA SER A 11 39.31 22.81 -55.69
C SER A 11 38.20 23.68 -55.09
N PRO A 12 38.51 24.82 -54.46
CA PRO A 12 37.50 25.80 -54.07
C PRO A 12 36.72 26.23 -55.32
N GLY A 13 35.44 25.88 -55.36
CA GLY A 13 34.58 26.25 -56.49
C GLY A 13 34.58 27.77 -56.68
N TYR A 14 34.79 28.21 -57.92
CA TYR A 14 34.70 29.62 -58.29
C TYR A 14 33.28 30.14 -58.01
N VAL A 15 33.14 30.93 -56.95
CA VAL A 15 31.93 31.73 -56.71
C VAL A 15 32.08 33.04 -57.48
N PRO A 16 31.27 33.29 -58.52
CA PRO A 16 31.37 34.51 -59.29
C PRO A 16 31.17 35.74 -58.40
N ALA A 17 32.02 36.76 -58.61
CA ALA A 17 31.95 38.01 -57.87
C ALA A 17 30.57 38.65 -58.03
N ARG A 18 29.94 38.97 -56.88
CA ARG A 18 28.57 39.48 -56.82
C ARG A 18 28.47 40.88 -57.45
N PRO A 19 27.44 41.17 -58.27
CA PRO A 19 27.20 42.50 -58.78
C PRO A 19 27.00 43.52 -57.64
N PRO A 20 27.62 44.71 -57.69
CA PRO A 20 27.42 45.76 -56.70
C PRO A 20 25.93 46.15 -56.61
N GLY A 21 25.33 46.08 -55.42
CA GLY A 21 23.93 46.45 -55.18
C GLY A 21 22.93 45.29 -55.07
N ALA A 22 23.35 44.03 -55.22
CA ALA A 22 22.46 42.89 -55.04
C ALA A 22 22.02 42.73 -53.56
N PRO A 23 20.70 42.67 -53.26
CA PRO A 23 20.20 42.41 -51.90
C PRO A 23 20.80 41.13 -51.32
N TYR A 24 21.24 41.17 -50.06
CA TYR A 24 21.66 39.95 -49.37
C TYR A 24 20.45 39.00 -49.22
N PRO A 25 20.61 37.70 -49.53
CA PRO A 25 19.55 36.75 -49.22
C PRO A 25 19.40 36.73 -47.69
N PRO A 26 18.16 36.75 -47.15
CA PRO A 26 17.96 36.60 -45.73
C PRO A 26 18.56 35.25 -45.28
N ALA A 27 19.42 35.28 -44.27
CA ALA A 27 20.01 34.07 -43.71
C ALA A 27 18.88 33.14 -43.24
N ALA A 28 18.79 31.94 -43.83
CA ALA A 28 17.77 30.97 -43.45
C ALA A 28 18.00 30.55 -41.98
N ALA A 29 17.08 30.92 -41.10
CA ALA A 29 17.16 30.54 -39.69
C ALA A 29 17.12 28.99 -39.57
N PRO A 30 18.06 28.38 -38.84
CA PRO A 30 18.09 26.93 -38.69
C PRO A 30 16.84 26.44 -37.97
N LYS A 31 16.12 25.47 -38.56
CA LYS A 31 14.92 24.85 -37.98
C LYS A 31 15.33 23.81 -36.93
N THR A 32 14.78 23.91 -35.73
CA THR A 32 15.01 22.95 -34.63
C THR A 32 14.33 21.62 -34.92
N SER A 33 14.93 20.51 -34.52
CA SER A 33 14.39 19.17 -34.78
C SER A 33 13.25 18.85 -33.80
N GLY A 34 12.06 18.56 -34.32
CA GLY A 34 10.89 18.19 -33.52
C GLY A 34 11.11 16.97 -32.59
N MET A 35 12.09 16.12 -32.92
CA MET A 35 12.50 15.01 -32.06
C MET A 35 13.17 15.44 -30.75
N ALA A 36 13.89 16.57 -30.73
CA ALA A 36 14.50 17.08 -29.50
C ALA A 36 13.46 17.65 -28.52
N VAL A 37 12.39 18.25 -29.05
CA VAL A 37 11.25 18.71 -28.26
C VAL A 37 10.44 17.50 -27.76
N ALA A 38 10.21 16.50 -28.61
CA ALA A 38 9.53 15.27 -28.22
C ALA A 38 10.28 14.49 -27.12
N SER A 39 11.62 14.40 -27.19
CA SER A 39 12.42 13.76 -26.14
C SER A 39 12.36 14.50 -24.81
N LEU A 40 12.28 15.84 -24.84
CA LEU A 40 12.13 16.67 -23.65
C LEU A 40 10.76 16.46 -22.99
N VAL A 41 9.69 16.45 -23.79
CA VAL A 41 8.31 16.28 -23.28
C VAL A 41 8.07 14.87 -22.74
N LEU A 42 8.54 13.82 -23.42
CA LEU A 42 8.43 12.45 -22.91
C LEU A 42 9.29 12.22 -21.66
N GLY A 43 10.46 12.85 -21.56
CA GLY A 43 11.30 12.78 -20.36
C GLY A 43 10.62 13.37 -19.12
N ILE A 44 9.93 14.51 -19.27
CA ILE A 44 9.17 15.15 -18.18
C ILE A 44 7.92 14.35 -17.83
N ALA A 45 7.16 13.87 -18.82
CA ALA A 45 6.00 13.01 -18.58
C ALA A 45 6.38 11.68 -17.91
N GLY A 46 7.62 11.23 -18.08
CA GLY A 46 8.12 9.99 -17.48
C GLY A 46 8.47 10.06 -16.01
N ILE A 47 8.68 11.26 -15.47
CA ILE A 47 8.87 11.49 -14.03
C ILE A 47 7.61 11.12 -13.24
N CYS A 48 6.43 11.21 -13.84
CA CYS A 48 5.16 10.85 -13.21
C CYS A 48 4.77 9.37 -13.36
N THR A 49 5.47 8.57 -14.19
CA THR A 49 5.08 7.19 -14.54
C THR A 49 6.15 6.14 -14.21
N CYS A 50 6.83 6.32 -13.08
CA CYS A 50 7.71 5.31 -12.47
C CYS A 50 8.84 4.77 -13.38
N GLY A 51 9.49 5.64 -14.16
CA GLY A 51 10.83 5.38 -14.72
C GLY A 51 10.91 4.56 -16.01
N LEU A 52 9.88 3.82 -16.42
CA LEU A 52 9.90 3.05 -17.68
C LEU A 52 9.98 3.95 -18.93
N SER A 53 9.34 5.10 -18.90
CA SER A 53 9.36 6.13 -19.95
C SER A 53 10.66 6.95 -19.98
N ALA A 54 11.38 7.05 -18.86
CA ALA A 54 12.68 7.72 -18.78
C ALA A 54 13.76 6.96 -19.58
N ILE A 55 13.68 5.62 -19.65
CA ILE A 55 14.57 4.78 -20.45
C ILE A 55 14.40 5.10 -21.95
N VAL A 56 13.15 5.23 -22.42
CA VAL A 56 12.85 5.57 -23.83
C VAL A 56 13.30 6.99 -24.16
N GLY A 57 13.08 7.95 -23.25
CA GLY A 57 13.55 9.33 -23.40
C GLY A 57 15.09 9.44 -23.51
N LEU A 58 15.82 8.68 -22.70
CA LEU A 58 17.27 8.60 -22.73
C LEU A 58 17.78 8.02 -24.07
N ILE A 59 17.17 6.93 -24.54
CA ILE A 59 17.52 6.29 -25.82
C ILE A 59 17.32 7.27 -26.99
N LEU A 60 16.17 7.95 -27.06
CA LEU A 60 15.88 8.92 -28.12
C LEU A 60 16.81 10.14 -28.07
N GLY A 61 17.20 10.61 -26.88
CA GLY A 61 18.18 11.67 -26.72
C GLY A 61 19.56 11.31 -27.30
N ILE A 62 20.02 10.07 -27.07
CA ILE A 62 21.28 9.57 -27.62
C ILE A 62 21.22 9.46 -29.15
N VAL A 63 20.07 9.03 -29.71
CA VAL A 63 19.86 8.95 -31.16
C VAL A 63 19.87 10.35 -31.79
N ALA A 64 19.24 11.35 -31.17
CA ALA A 64 19.24 12.73 -31.65
C ALA A 64 20.66 13.32 -31.73
N LEU A 65 21.54 13.04 -30.75
CA LEU A 65 22.94 13.46 -30.80
C LEU A 65 23.73 12.80 -31.94
N ARG A 66 23.51 11.50 -32.19
CA ARG A 66 24.14 10.78 -33.31
C ARG A 66 23.70 11.32 -34.67
N GLN A 67 22.43 11.73 -34.79
CA GLN A 67 21.91 12.32 -36.01
C GLN A 67 22.53 13.70 -36.26
N ILE A 68 22.54 14.58 -35.27
CA ILE A 68 23.15 15.93 -35.38
C ILE A 68 24.65 15.87 -35.72
N GLY A 69 25.38 14.90 -35.16
CA GLY A 69 26.79 14.67 -35.47
C GLY A 69 27.05 14.23 -36.92
N ARG A 70 26.10 13.53 -37.54
CA ARG A 70 26.18 13.06 -38.95
C ARG A 70 25.67 14.08 -39.97
N SER A 71 24.94 15.11 -39.54
CA SER A 71 24.27 16.07 -40.43
C SER A 71 25.17 17.16 -41.05
N ALA A 72 26.50 17.12 -40.85
CA ALA A 72 27.48 18.03 -41.50
C ALA A 72 27.09 19.53 -41.51
N GLY A 73 26.45 20.03 -40.45
CA GLY A 73 26.08 21.45 -40.29
C GLY A 73 24.65 21.85 -40.70
N THR A 74 23.84 20.93 -41.23
CA THR A 74 22.45 21.23 -41.67
C THR A 74 21.40 21.27 -40.55
N VAL A 75 21.72 20.72 -39.37
CA VAL A 75 20.77 20.62 -38.23
C VAL A 75 21.46 21.14 -36.96
N GLY A 76 20.91 22.20 -36.37
CA GLY A 76 21.33 22.76 -35.08
C GLY A 76 20.54 22.17 -33.91
N GLY A 77 21.07 22.24 -32.68
CA GLY A 77 20.35 21.77 -31.49
C GLY A 77 21.16 20.97 -30.46
N ARG A 78 22.50 20.90 -30.60
CA ARG A 78 23.38 20.19 -29.64
C ARG A 78 23.15 20.59 -28.18
N GLY A 79 22.99 21.88 -27.89
CA GLY A 79 22.73 22.37 -26.53
C GLY A 79 21.40 21.86 -25.95
N LEU A 80 20.35 21.80 -26.78
CA LEU A 80 19.04 21.28 -26.39
C LEU A 80 19.10 19.77 -26.13
N ALA A 81 19.84 19.01 -26.95
CA ALA A 81 20.02 17.57 -26.75
C ALA A 81 20.85 17.24 -25.49
N ILE A 82 21.90 18.01 -25.19
CA ILE A 82 22.68 17.88 -23.95
C ILE A 82 21.82 18.22 -22.74
N GLY A 83 21.04 19.30 -22.82
CA GLY A 83 20.08 19.68 -21.77
C GLY A 83 19.04 18.58 -21.51
N GLY A 84 18.52 17.95 -22.56
CA GLY A 84 17.57 16.84 -22.45
C GLY A 84 18.15 15.60 -21.77
N ILE A 85 19.40 15.24 -22.08
CA ILE A 85 20.08 14.09 -21.43
C ILE A 85 20.39 14.40 -19.97
N ALA A 86 20.89 15.61 -19.67
CA ALA A 86 21.15 16.03 -18.30
C ALA A 86 19.87 16.02 -17.44
N ALA A 87 18.78 16.60 -17.96
CA ALA A 87 17.49 16.59 -17.28
C ALA A 87 16.93 15.17 -17.08
N SER A 88 17.12 14.28 -18.06
CA SER A 88 16.68 12.87 -17.97
C SER A 88 17.49 12.08 -16.95
N ALA A 89 18.81 12.28 -16.88
CA ALA A 89 19.67 11.64 -15.88
C ALA A 89 19.30 12.09 -14.46
N VAL A 90 19.07 13.40 -14.28
CA VAL A 90 18.62 13.95 -12.98
C VAL A 90 17.23 13.43 -12.63
N GLY A 91 16.29 13.41 -13.57
CA GLY A 91 14.95 12.87 -13.38
C GLY A 91 14.95 11.38 -13.04
N LEU A 92 15.84 10.59 -13.64
CA LEU A 92 16.01 9.17 -13.32
C LEU A 92 16.50 8.97 -11.87
N VAL A 93 17.53 9.72 -11.47
CA VAL A 93 18.07 9.64 -10.09
C VAL A 93 17.00 10.04 -9.08
N ILE A 94 16.32 11.17 -9.28
CA ILE A 94 15.26 11.64 -8.38
C ILE A 94 14.09 10.64 -8.36
N GLY A 95 13.67 10.14 -9.51
CA GLY A 95 12.61 9.14 -9.62
C GLY A 95 12.94 7.83 -8.91
N LEU A 96 14.20 7.37 -8.98
CA LEU A 96 14.66 6.19 -8.24
C LEU A 96 14.70 6.44 -6.73
N LEU A 97 15.15 7.61 -6.28
CA LEU A 97 15.18 7.96 -4.86
C LEU A 97 13.76 8.06 -4.29
N LEU A 98 12.85 8.75 -5.00
CA LEU A 98 11.45 8.83 -4.60
C LEU A 98 10.78 7.46 -4.64
N GLY A 99 11.00 6.68 -5.70
CA GLY A 99 10.48 5.33 -5.81
C GLY A 99 10.94 4.43 -4.65
N MET A 100 12.23 4.45 -4.32
CA MET A 100 12.79 3.71 -3.18
C MET A 100 12.18 4.18 -1.85
N PHE A 101 11.96 5.48 -1.69
CA PHE A 101 11.32 6.05 -0.51
C PHE A 101 9.86 5.60 -0.39
N PHE A 102 9.08 5.64 -1.47
CA PHE A 102 7.69 5.18 -1.47
C PHE A 102 7.57 3.66 -1.24
N VAL A 103 8.43 2.86 -1.88
CA VAL A 103 8.48 1.41 -1.66
C VAL A 103 8.87 1.10 -0.22
N GLY A 104 9.91 1.74 0.30
CA GLY A 104 10.33 1.57 1.70
C GLY A 104 9.25 1.99 2.70
N SER A 105 8.60 3.14 2.47
CA SER A 105 7.44 3.61 3.24
C SER A 105 6.29 2.60 3.22
N TYR A 106 5.93 2.08 2.04
CA TYR A 106 4.89 1.07 1.90
C TYR A 106 5.24 -0.22 2.63
N LEU A 107 6.47 -0.73 2.48
CA LEU A 107 6.93 -1.92 3.20
C LEU A 107 6.93 -1.70 4.72
N PHE A 108 7.33 -0.52 5.18
CA PHE A 108 7.28 -0.15 6.59
C PHE A 108 5.84 -0.13 7.12
N VAL A 109 4.92 0.52 6.42
CA VAL A 109 3.50 0.56 6.80
C VAL A 109 2.90 -0.85 6.80
N ALA A 110 3.18 -1.66 5.77
CA ALA A 110 2.70 -3.05 5.69
C ALA A 110 3.24 -3.91 6.84
N HIS A 111 4.54 -3.80 7.15
CA HIS A 111 5.15 -4.50 8.27
C HIS A 111 4.54 -4.05 9.60
N ARG A 112 4.34 -2.74 9.80
CA ARG A 112 3.67 -2.21 11.00
C ARG A 112 2.22 -2.65 11.09
N ALA A 113 1.48 -2.70 9.98
CA ALA A 113 0.10 -3.17 9.97
C ALA A 113 0.00 -4.62 10.46
N VAL A 114 0.91 -5.51 10.02
CA VAL A 114 0.96 -6.90 10.48
C VAL A 114 1.24 -6.97 11.99
N LEU A 115 2.17 -6.18 12.50
CA LEU A 115 2.53 -6.19 13.93
C LEU A 115 1.42 -5.70 14.86
N ILE A 116 0.52 -4.83 14.40
CA ILE A 116 -0.54 -4.29 15.27
C ILE A 116 -1.71 -5.30 15.39
N GLN A 117 -1.85 -6.26 14.46
CA GLN A 117 -2.94 -7.25 14.50
C GLN A 117 -2.94 -8.08 15.79
N ASP A 118 -1.77 -8.49 16.29
CA ASP A 118 -1.70 -9.32 17.50
C ASP A 118 -2.15 -8.59 18.76
N GLU A 119 -1.93 -7.27 18.83
CA GLU A 119 -2.41 -6.43 19.92
C GLU A 119 -3.92 -6.23 19.84
N PHE A 120 -4.47 -6.06 18.63
CA PHE A 120 -5.92 -5.98 18.41
C PHE A 120 -6.68 -7.24 18.82
N ARG A 121 -6.09 -8.42 18.67
CA ARG A 121 -6.75 -9.68 19.05
C ARG A 121 -7.13 -9.75 20.52
N HIS A 122 -6.29 -9.22 21.40
CA HIS A 122 -6.59 -9.20 22.83
C HIS A 122 -7.78 -8.29 23.13
N TYR A 123 -7.88 -7.14 22.44
CA TYR A 123 -9.02 -6.23 22.60
C TYR A 123 -10.33 -6.85 22.15
N GLU A 124 -10.35 -7.54 21.00
CA GLU A 124 -11.57 -8.20 20.51
C GLU A 124 -12.02 -9.35 21.43
N VAL A 125 -11.09 -10.13 21.99
CA VAL A 125 -11.39 -11.16 22.98
C VAL A 125 -12.02 -10.54 24.24
N GLN A 126 -11.40 -9.49 24.79
CA GLN A 126 -11.93 -8.82 25.97
C GLN A 126 -13.30 -8.20 25.72
N GLU A 127 -13.52 -7.61 24.54
CA GLU A 127 -14.82 -7.06 24.14
C GLU A 127 -15.90 -8.15 24.07
N ALA A 128 -15.58 -9.33 23.51
CA ALA A 128 -16.50 -10.46 23.47
C ALA A 128 -16.85 -10.95 24.89
N LEU A 129 -15.86 -11.03 25.79
CA LEU A 129 -16.04 -11.41 27.19
C LEU A 129 -16.88 -10.37 27.96
N ASP A 130 -16.60 -9.08 27.81
CA ASP A 130 -17.34 -7.99 28.44
C ASP A 130 -18.79 -7.93 27.96
N THR A 131 -19.01 -8.04 26.65
CA THR A 131 -20.36 -8.05 26.07
C THR A 131 -21.20 -9.20 26.61
N THR A 132 -20.57 -10.37 26.76
CA THR A 132 -21.22 -11.57 27.31
C THR A 132 -21.45 -11.43 28.82
N ALA A 133 -20.49 -10.88 29.56
CA ALA A 133 -20.60 -10.58 30.99
C ALA A 133 -21.75 -9.60 31.29
N ASP A 134 -21.88 -8.54 30.50
CA ASP A 134 -22.97 -7.56 30.63
C ASP A 134 -24.34 -8.18 30.32
N ALA A 135 -24.41 -9.13 29.39
CA ALA A 135 -25.63 -9.89 29.14
C ALA A 135 -25.97 -10.85 30.29
N LEU A 136 -24.98 -11.53 30.86
CA LEU A 136 -25.15 -12.37 32.05
C LEU A 136 -25.66 -11.57 33.25
N GLU A 137 -25.16 -10.35 33.45
CA GLU A 137 -25.63 -9.49 34.53
C GLU A 137 -27.07 -9.02 34.30
N ARG A 138 -27.44 -8.64 33.07
CA ARG A 138 -28.84 -8.31 32.73
C ARG A 138 -29.77 -9.50 32.95
N TYR A 139 -29.37 -10.69 32.54
CA TYR A 139 -30.12 -11.92 32.82
C TYR A 139 -30.30 -12.12 34.33
N ARG A 140 -29.23 -11.93 35.12
CA ARG A 140 -29.29 -12.03 36.58
C ARG A 140 -30.21 -10.99 37.20
N MET A 141 -30.26 -9.77 36.67
CA MET A 141 -31.16 -8.73 37.18
C MET A 141 -32.63 -9.12 37.00
N ASP A 142 -32.97 -9.77 35.90
CA ASP A 142 -34.34 -10.20 35.59
C ASP A 142 -34.73 -11.50 36.31
N VAL A 143 -33.89 -12.53 36.21
CA VAL A 143 -34.18 -13.89 36.69
C VAL A 143 -33.74 -14.08 38.15
N GLY A 144 -32.92 -13.18 38.68
CA GLY A 144 -32.37 -13.24 40.05
C GLY A 144 -31.18 -14.20 40.22
N ARG A 145 -30.76 -14.89 39.15
CA ARG A 145 -29.62 -15.83 39.12
C ARG A 145 -29.03 -15.91 37.72
N TYR A 146 -27.82 -16.44 37.59
CA TYR A 146 -27.22 -16.71 36.29
C TYR A 146 -27.81 -17.97 35.64
N PRO A 147 -27.69 -18.12 34.30
CA PRO A 147 -28.11 -19.32 33.58
C PRO A 147 -27.35 -20.56 34.06
N THR A 148 -28.03 -21.70 34.12
CA THR A 148 -27.39 -22.99 34.43
C THR A 148 -27.04 -23.76 33.17
N GLU A 149 -26.14 -24.74 33.25
CA GLU A 149 -25.85 -25.64 32.11
C GLU A 149 -27.10 -26.36 31.61
N ALA A 150 -28.00 -26.75 32.52
CA ALA A 150 -29.27 -27.40 32.19
C ALA A 150 -30.25 -26.50 31.40
N GLU A 151 -30.02 -25.19 31.42
CA GLU A 151 -30.80 -24.18 30.69
C GLU A 151 -30.14 -23.77 29.36
N GLY A 152 -29.01 -24.39 29.02
CA GLY A 152 -28.23 -24.06 27.81
C GLY A 152 -27.11 -23.05 28.03
N GLY A 153 -26.79 -22.68 29.28
CA GLY A 153 -25.67 -21.77 29.57
C GLY A 153 -25.82 -20.42 28.86
N LEU A 154 -24.86 -20.06 28.00
CA LEU A 154 -24.88 -18.79 27.26
C LEU A 154 -26.03 -18.69 26.24
N ASP A 155 -26.58 -19.82 25.76
CA ASP A 155 -27.72 -19.79 24.82
C ASP A 155 -28.99 -19.21 25.46
N ALA A 156 -29.08 -19.26 26.80
CA ALA A 156 -30.16 -18.63 27.56
C ALA A 156 -30.16 -17.09 27.48
N LEU A 157 -29.05 -16.50 27.00
CA LEU A 157 -28.93 -15.07 26.74
C LEU A 157 -29.53 -14.67 25.40
N VAL A 158 -29.57 -15.59 24.43
CA VAL A 158 -30.10 -15.36 23.09
C VAL A 158 -31.57 -15.78 23.00
N SER A 159 -31.95 -16.85 23.71
CA SER A 159 -33.30 -17.39 23.68
C SER A 159 -33.80 -17.74 25.07
N ARG A 160 -35.10 -17.58 25.32
CA ARG A 160 -35.67 -17.85 26.64
C ARG A 160 -35.50 -19.34 27.00
N PRO A 161 -34.89 -19.69 28.14
CA PRO A 161 -34.81 -21.06 28.61
C PRO A 161 -36.18 -21.57 29.09
N ALA A 162 -36.48 -22.84 28.87
CA ALA A 162 -37.79 -23.44 29.18
C ALA A 162 -38.17 -23.37 30.68
N GLY A 163 -37.18 -23.31 31.58
CA GLY A 163 -37.37 -23.25 33.03
C GLY A 163 -37.69 -21.87 33.59
N VAL A 164 -37.64 -20.81 32.78
CA VAL A 164 -37.88 -19.42 33.21
C VAL A 164 -39.21 -18.92 32.65
N ALA A 165 -40.05 -18.34 33.52
CA ALA A 165 -41.35 -17.81 33.13
C ALA A 165 -41.21 -16.62 32.16
N GLU A 166 -42.17 -16.48 31.24
CA GLU A 166 -42.12 -15.48 30.17
C GLU A 166 -42.26 -14.04 30.69
N ASP A 167 -42.97 -13.85 31.81
CA ASP A 167 -43.13 -12.56 32.49
C ASP A 167 -41.90 -12.15 33.31
N VAL A 168 -40.93 -13.05 33.49
CA VAL A 168 -39.68 -12.81 34.22
C VAL A 168 -38.52 -12.54 33.27
N TRP A 169 -38.49 -13.16 32.09
CA TRP A 169 -37.41 -13.02 31.11
C TRP A 169 -37.67 -11.82 30.18
N HIS A 170 -36.83 -10.78 30.24
CA HIS A 170 -36.93 -9.61 29.36
C HIS A 170 -35.88 -9.59 28.23
N GLY A 171 -35.33 -10.75 27.89
CA GLY A 171 -34.39 -10.88 26.77
C GLY A 171 -35.06 -10.70 25.40
N PRO A 172 -34.31 -10.93 24.30
CA PRO A 172 -32.95 -11.45 24.27
C PRO A 172 -31.93 -10.43 24.79
N TYR A 173 -30.94 -10.90 25.54
CA TYR A 173 -29.85 -10.08 26.09
C TYR A 173 -28.68 -9.97 25.11
N LEU A 174 -28.58 -10.92 24.17
CA LEU A 174 -27.66 -10.95 23.03
C LEU A 174 -28.41 -11.34 21.77
N ASN A 175 -27.98 -10.80 20.62
CA ASN A 175 -28.49 -11.26 19.32
C ASN A 175 -27.91 -12.63 18.95
N GLU A 176 -26.63 -12.82 19.25
CA GLU A 176 -25.86 -14.04 19.12
C GLU A 176 -24.74 -14.00 20.15
N VAL A 177 -24.21 -15.16 20.56
CA VAL A 177 -23.06 -15.21 21.46
C VAL A 177 -21.84 -14.73 20.68
N PRO A 178 -21.18 -13.62 21.09
CA PRO A 178 -19.97 -13.15 20.44
C PRO A 178 -18.89 -14.24 20.45
N VAL A 179 -18.16 -14.37 19.36
CA VAL A 179 -17.01 -15.27 19.29
C VAL A 179 -15.72 -14.47 19.37
N ASP A 180 -14.64 -15.14 19.78
CA ASP A 180 -13.31 -14.55 19.75
C ASP A 180 -12.73 -14.46 18.32
N THR A 181 -11.50 -13.95 18.21
CA THR A 181 -10.82 -13.74 16.94
C THR A 181 -10.50 -15.03 16.16
N TRP A 182 -10.59 -16.18 16.82
CA TRP A 182 -10.38 -17.50 16.24
C TRP A 182 -11.71 -18.22 15.96
N GLY A 183 -12.84 -17.58 16.27
CA GLY A 183 -14.18 -18.09 16.05
C GLY A 183 -14.69 -19.01 17.16
N ASN A 184 -14.00 -19.04 18.30
CA ASN A 184 -14.42 -19.83 19.45
C ASN A 184 -15.36 -19.00 20.33
N PRO A 185 -16.52 -19.52 20.74
CA PRO A 185 -17.36 -18.83 21.71
C PRO A 185 -16.70 -18.85 23.10
N PRO A 186 -17.00 -17.85 23.96
CA PRO A 186 -16.57 -17.85 25.35
C PRO A 186 -17.02 -19.11 26.09
N VAL A 187 -16.13 -19.65 26.90
CA VAL A 187 -16.44 -20.71 27.85
C VAL A 187 -17.03 -20.08 29.09
N TYR A 188 -18.16 -20.62 29.53
CA TYR A 188 -18.91 -20.13 30.68
C TYR A 188 -19.07 -21.26 31.70
N GLU A 189 -18.64 -20.99 32.93
CA GLU A 189 -18.85 -21.87 34.06
C GLU A 189 -19.78 -21.17 35.07
N PRO A 190 -20.99 -21.72 35.31
CA PRO A 190 -21.93 -21.11 36.24
C PRO A 190 -21.44 -21.21 37.69
N PRO A 191 -21.94 -20.33 38.58
CA PRO A 191 -21.56 -20.38 39.99
C PRO A 191 -21.90 -21.73 40.63
N ASP A 192 -20.98 -22.30 41.42
CA ASP A 192 -21.21 -23.55 42.14
C ASP A 192 -22.05 -23.30 43.41
N PRO A 193 -23.32 -23.76 43.45
CA PRO A 193 -24.19 -23.57 44.61
C PRO A 193 -23.78 -24.40 45.84
N SER A 194 -22.87 -25.37 45.68
CA SER A 194 -22.40 -26.27 46.74
C SER A 194 -21.26 -25.64 47.56
N ARG A 195 -20.53 -24.70 46.95
CA ARG A 195 -19.44 -23.97 47.57
C ARG A 195 -20.02 -22.91 48.52
N ARG A 196 -19.34 -22.60 49.63
CA ARG A 196 -19.83 -21.68 50.69
C ARG A 196 -19.01 -20.39 50.83
N ASP A 197 -17.98 -20.24 50.02
CA ASP A 197 -17.15 -19.05 49.93
C ASP A 197 -17.76 -18.03 48.95
N LEU A 198 -17.22 -16.81 48.92
CA LEU A 198 -17.71 -15.75 48.02
C LEU A 198 -17.56 -16.13 46.53
N ALA A 199 -16.60 -17.01 46.22
CA ALA A 199 -16.42 -17.57 44.88
C ALA A 199 -17.60 -18.43 44.42
N ALA A 200 -18.40 -18.97 45.35
CA ALA A 200 -19.62 -19.73 45.07
C ALA A 200 -20.72 -18.92 44.36
N VAL A 201 -20.66 -17.59 44.45
CA VAL A 201 -21.71 -16.68 43.97
C VAL A 201 -21.33 -16.03 42.64
N THR A 202 -20.08 -16.22 42.18
CA THR A 202 -19.57 -15.66 40.94
C THR A 202 -19.53 -16.70 39.83
N TYR A 203 -19.76 -16.28 38.60
CA TYR A 203 -19.51 -17.11 37.42
C TYR A 203 -18.07 -16.92 36.96
N HIS A 204 -17.57 -17.86 36.16
CA HIS A 204 -16.32 -17.73 35.43
C HIS A 204 -16.58 -17.70 33.93
N ILE A 205 -15.89 -16.81 33.21
CA ILE A 205 -15.95 -16.71 31.75
C ILE A 205 -14.54 -16.46 31.19
N TRP A 206 -14.17 -17.17 30.14
CA TRP A 206 -12.87 -17.04 29.48
C TRP A 206 -12.94 -17.45 28.00
N SER A 207 -11.93 -17.07 27.20
CA SER A 207 -11.74 -17.56 25.84
C SER A 207 -10.67 -18.67 25.83
N THR A 208 -10.86 -19.66 24.96
CA THR A 208 -9.91 -20.77 24.71
C THR A 208 -8.74 -20.38 23.82
N GLY A 209 -8.69 -19.12 23.37
CA GLY A 209 -7.58 -18.62 22.60
C GLY A 209 -7.41 -19.29 21.22
N PRO A 210 -6.22 -19.18 20.62
CA PRO A 210 -5.90 -19.73 19.30
C PRO A 210 -6.12 -21.22 19.13
N ASP A 211 -5.87 -22.02 20.18
CA ASP A 211 -5.87 -23.48 20.06
C ASP A 211 -7.24 -24.11 20.28
N GLY A 212 -8.19 -23.36 20.84
CA GLY A 212 -9.57 -23.79 21.09
C GLY A 212 -9.68 -24.86 22.18
N MET A 213 -8.63 -25.08 22.97
CA MET A 213 -8.57 -26.08 24.03
C MET A 213 -8.66 -25.42 25.40
N VAL A 214 -9.42 -26.02 26.31
CA VAL A 214 -9.55 -25.51 27.68
C VAL A 214 -8.37 -25.98 28.53
N GLY A 215 -7.87 -25.11 29.40
CA GLY A 215 -6.82 -25.39 30.39
C GLY A 215 -5.41 -25.24 29.83
N THR A 216 -5.26 -24.49 28.75
CA THR A 216 -3.98 -24.24 28.07
C THR A 216 -3.44 -22.86 28.42
N PRO A 217 -2.12 -22.60 28.24
CA PRO A 217 -1.52 -21.31 28.59
C PRO A 217 -2.02 -20.12 27.77
N ASP A 218 -2.77 -20.36 26.69
CA ASP A 218 -3.38 -19.35 25.83
C ASP A 218 -4.84 -19.03 26.17
N ASP A 219 -5.40 -19.67 27.21
CA ASP A 219 -6.68 -19.25 27.78
C ASP A 219 -6.60 -17.80 28.26
N VAL A 220 -7.60 -16.99 27.87
CA VAL A 220 -7.69 -15.58 28.24
C VAL A 220 -8.89 -15.37 29.16
N GLU A 221 -8.59 -15.06 30.41
CA GLU A 221 -9.60 -14.66 31.38
C GLU A 221 -10.00 -13.18 31.19
N ARG A 222 -11.23 -12.88 31.60
CA ARG A 222 -11.71 -11.50 31.70
C ARG A 222 -11.00 -10.80 32.86
N GLU A 223 -10.36 -9.66 32.59
CA GLU A 223 -9.63 -8.85 33.59
C GLU A 223 -10.55 -8.04 34.53
#